data_AF-A0AAD5WGM4-F1
#
_entry.id   AF-A0AAD5WGM4-F1
#
_cell.length_a   1.000
_cell.length_b   1.000
_cell.length_c   1.000
_cell.angle_alpha   90.00
_cell.angle_beta   90.00
_cell.angle_gamma   90.00
#
_symmetry.space_group_name_H-M   'P 1'
#
loop_
_entity.id
_entity.type
_entity.pdbx_description
1 polymer ?
#
loop_
_entity_poly.entity_id
_entity_poly.type
_entity_poly.pdbx_seq_one_letter_code
_entity_poly.pdbx_strand_id
1 'polypeptide(L)' 'MAFSTAADVQAQVPGIPPNLNSAQAFVKHLVMQGVLDVLEQQGRAAGLPDAIITIILGQLAVNVLYTPLNCPPR' A
#
# COMPACT_ATOMS: atom_id res chain seq x y z
N MET A 1 20.45 -6.59 -7.14
CA MET A 1 19.65 -7.23 -6.07
C MET A 1 20.34 -6.91 -4.76
N ALA A 2 19.67 -6.34 -3.76
CA ALA A 2 20.23 -6.32 -2.41
C ALA A 2 19.10 -6.37 -1.39
N PHE A 3 18.71 -7.61 -1.11
CA PHE A 3 18.02 -8.01 0.10
C PHE A 3 19.10 -7.97 1.19
N SER A 4 19.15 -6.94 2.03
CA SER A 4 20.10 -6.92 3.16
C SER A 4 19.45 -7.64 4.34
N THR A 5 20.03 -8.78 4.70
CA THR A 5 19.72 -9.59 5.89
C THR A 5 20.33 -9.02 7.18
N ALA A 6 20.81 -7.77 7.16
CA ALA A 6 21.45 -7.14 8.31
C ALA A 6 20.42 -6.43 9.21
N ALA A 7 20.58 -6.58 10.52
CA ALA A 7 19.71 -6.09 11.59
C ALA A 7 19.59 -4.55 11.70
N ASP A 8 20.13 -3.79 10.75
CA ASP A 8 20.28 -2.33 10.80
C ASP A 8 19.44 -1.57 9.75
N VAL A 9 18.36 -2.17 9.23
CA VAL A 9 17.35 -1.41 8.48
C VAL A 9 16.45 -0.70 9.50
N GLN A 10 16.74 0.58 9.78
CA GLN A 10 16.08 1.40 10.82
C GLN A 10 14.55 1.55 10.69
N ALA A 11 13.94 1.10 9.60
CA ALA A 11 12.48 1.03 9.48
C ALA A 11 12.08 -0.13 8.54
N GLN A 12 12.18 -1.36 9.02
CA GLN A 12 11.39 -2.45 8.44
C GLN A 12 10.06 -2.55 9.17
N VAL A 13 8.98 -2.59 8.38
CA VAL A 13 7.68 -2.96 8.95
C VAL A 13 7.79 -4.39 9.47
N PRO A 14 7.47 -4.64 10.75
CA PRO A 14 7.58 -5.97 11.34
C PRO A 14 6.83 -7.01 10.51
N GLY A 15 7.48 -8.15 10.24
CA GLY A 15 6.85 -9.29 9.55
C GLY A 15 6.93 -9.26 8.02
N ILE A 16 7.54 -8.24 7.40
CA ILE A 16 7.78 -8.25 5.95
C ILE A 16 9.16 -8.84 5.65
N PRO A 17 9.26 -9.86 4.78
CA PRO A 17 10.56 -10.35 4.29
C PRO A 17 11.39 -9.20 3.70
N PRO A 18 12.74 -9.19 3.87
CA PRO A 18 13.62 -8.09 3.45
C PRO A 18 13.87 -8.11 1.94
N ASN A 19 12.82 -7.84 1.17
CA ASN A 19 12.63 -8.41 -0.16
C ASN A 19 11.85 -7.42 -1.05
N LEU A 20 12.36 -7.15 -2.25
CA LEU A 20 11.79 -6.12 -3.15
C LEU A 20 10.32 -6.41 -3.47
N ASN A 21 10.00 -7.66 -3.79
CA ASN A 21 8.64 -8.07 -4.15
C ASN A 21 7.70 -7.95 -2.95
N SER A 22 8.15 -8.35 -1.75
CA SER A 22 7.38 -8.23 -0.51
C SER A 22 7.15 -6.78 -0.11
N ALA A 23 8.17 -5.92 -0.21
CA ALA A 23 8.03 -4.49 0.08
C ALA A 23 7.08 -3.81 -0.93
N GLN A 24 7.19 -4.11 -2.21
CA GLN A 24 6.28 -3.61 -3.23
C GLN A 24 4.85 -4.08 -3.02
N ALA A 25 4.63 -5.37 -2.75
CA ALA A 25 3.31 -5.91 -2.49
C ALA A 25 2.67 -5.28 -1.25
N PHE A 26 3.45 -5.10 -0.18
CA PHE A 26 2.96 -4.46 1.04
C PHE A 26 2.56 -3.00 0.82
N VAL A 27 3.42 -2.19 0.20
CA VAL A 27 3.10 -0.78 -0.07
C VAL A 27 1.90 -0.67 -0.99
N LYS A 28 1.81 -1.50 -2.04
CA LYS A 28 0.64 -1.57 -2.92
C LYS A 28 -0.63 -1.86 -2.12
N HIS A 29 -0.60 -2.85 -1.24
CA HIS A 29 -1.76 -3.23 -0.43
C HIS A 29 -2.16 -2.12 0.55
N LEU A 30 -1.19 -1.56 1.27
CA LEU A 30 -1.40 -0.47 2.22
C LEU A 30 -2.06 0.75 1.56
N VAL A 31 -1.50 1.18 0.42
CA VAL A 31 -2.03 2.32 -0.32
C VAL A 31 -3.41 2.02 -0.89
N MET A 32 -3.63 0.81 -1.44
CA MET A 32 -4.94 0.40 -1.96
C MET A 32 -6.01 0.42 -0.87
N GLN A 33 -5.73 -0.13 0.30
CA GLN A 33 -6.66 -0.08 1.44
C GLN A 33 -6.97 1.35 1.86
N GLY A 34 -5.94 2.19 2.03
CA GLY A 34 -6.13 3.58 2.40
C GLY A 34 -6.95 4.38 1.37
N VAL A 35 -6.76 4.13 0.08
CA VAL A 35 -7.57 4.75 -0.98
C VAL A 35 -9.04 4.32 -0.90
N LEU A 36 -9.30 3.02 -0.72
CA LEU A 36 -10.67 2.50 -0.60
C LEU A 36 -11.38 3.08 0.64
N ASP A 37 -10.70 3.12 1.79
CA ASP A 37 -11.25 3.66 3.03
C ASP A 37 -11.61 5.14 2.90
N VAL A 38 -10.73 5.94 2.29
CA VAL A 38 -10.98 7.37 2.05
C VAL A 38 -12.16 7.57 1.10
N LEU A 39 -12.25 6.79 0.03
CA LEU A 39 -13.36 6.89 -0.92
C LEU A 39 -14.69 6.44 -0.31
N GLU A 40 -14.69 5.42 0.56
CA GLU A 40 -15.89 5.02 1.31
C GLU A 40 -16.36 6.15 2.23
N GLN A 41 -15.44 6.73 3.01
CA GLN A 41 -15.74 7.85 3.91
C GLN A 41 -16.26 9.08 3.16
N GLN A 42 -15.61 9.45 2.05
CA GLN A 42 -16.04 10.57 1.21
C GLN A 42 -17.39 10.30 0.55
N GLY A 43 -17.63 9.08 0.06
CA GLY A 43 -18.90 8.69 -0.53
C GLY A 43 -20.05 8.80 0.48
N ARG A 44 -19.84 8.32 1.70
CA ARG A 44 -20.82 8.46 2.79
C ARG A 44 -21.04 9.93 3.17
N ALA A 45 -19.97 10.72 3.29
CA ALA A 45 -20.07 12.15 3.59
C ALA A 45 -20.80 12.95 2.50
N ALA A 46 -20.72 12.50 1.24
CA ALA A 46 -21.45 13.05 0.11
C ALA A 46 -22.90 12.56 0.01
N GLY A 47 -23.35 11.69 0.93
CA GLY A 47 -24.71 11.14 0.93
C GLY A 47 -24.94 10.05 -0.13
N LEU A 48 -23.89 9.45 -0.68
CA LEU A 48 -24.04 8.32 -1.61
C LEU A 48 -24.61 7.10 -0.86
N PRO A 49 -25.58 6.38 -1.43
CA PRO A 49 -26.04 5.11 -0.87
C PRO A 49 -24.90 4.08 -0.83
N ASP A 50 -24.84 3.26 0.22
CA ASP A 50 -23.79 2.23 0.38
C ASP A 50 -23.69 1.28 -0.83
N ALA A 51 -24.82 0.96 -1.47
CA ALA A 51 -24.83 0.15 -2.69
C ALA A 51 -24.05 0.80 -3.85
N ILE A 52 -24.16 2.12 -4.01
CA ILE A 52 -23.44 2.88 -5.05
C ILE A 52 -21.96 2.95 -4.70
N ILE A 53 -21.63 3.21 -3.42
CA ILE A 53 -20.24 3.21 -2.94
C ILE A 53 -19.59 1.85 -3.24
N THR A 54 -20.27 0.75 -2.89
CA THR A 54 -19.77 -0.62 -3.10
C THR A 54 -19.52 -0.91 -4.59
N ILE A 55 -20.43 -0.48 -5.47
CA ILE A 55 -20.26 -0.64 -6.93
C ILE A 55 -19.04 0.14 -7.44
N ILE A 56 -18.88 1.39 -7.00
CA ILE A 56 -17.74 2.24 -7.40
C ILE A 56 -16.42 1.63 -6.92
N LEU A 57 -16.33 1.24 -5.65
CA LEU A 57 -15.15 0.61 -5.06
C LEU A 57 -14.80 -0.72 -5.76
N GLY A 58 -15.80 -1.52 -6.14
CA GLY A 58 -15.60 -2.78 -6.86
C GLY A 58 -15.08 -2.63 -8.29
N GLN A 59 -15.15 -1.43 -8.88
CA GLN A 59 -14.67 -1.14 -10.23
C GLN A 59 -13.34 -0.37 -10.25
N LEU A 60 -12.87 0.09 -9.10
CA LEU A 60 -11.66 0.90 -8.98
C LEU A 60 -10.40 0.05 -9.10
N ALA A 61 -9.60 0.34 -10.12
CA ALA A 61 -8.25 -0.17 -10.27
C ALA A 61 -7.24 0.89 -9.82
N VAL A 62 -6.56 0.65 -8.70
CA VAL A 62 -5.49 1.54 -8.20
C VAL A 62 -4.14 0.99 -8.65
N ASN A 63 -3.41 1.76 -9.45
CA ASN A 63 -2.05 1.40 -9.83
C ASN A 63 -1.04 2.16 -8.95
N VAL A 64 -0.32 1.42 -8.09
CA VAL A 64 0.69 1.98 -7.20
C VAL A 64 2.07 1.60 -7.71
N LEU A 65 2.83 2.61 -8.13
CA LEU A 65 4.24 2.48 -8.51
C LEU A 65 5.10 2.82 -7.29
N TYR A 66 5.77 1.80 -6.74
CA TYR A 66 6.65 1.95 -5.60
C TYR A 66 8.08 1.56 -5.97
N THR A 67 9.00 2.52 -5.79
CA THR A 67 10.45 2.32 -5.93
C THR A 67 11.07 2.49 -4.55
N PRO A 68 11.61 1.42 -3.93
CA PRO A 68 12.28 1.52 -2.65
C PRO A 68 13.50 2.45 -2.72
N LEU A 69 13.75 3.19 -1.64
CA LEU A 69 14.99 3.95 -1.49
C LEU A 69 16.17 2.97 -1.32
N ASN A 70 17.23 3.15 -2.10
CA ASN A 70 18.46 2.38 -1.96
C ASN A 70 19.38 3.07 -0.94
N CYS A 71 19.71 2.38 0.15
CA CYS A 71 20.77 2.84 1.05
C CYS A 71 22.13 2.35 0.52
N PRO A 72 23.15 3.23 0.37
CA PRO A 72 24.47 2.78 -0.02
C PRO A 72 25.06 1.87 1.07
N PRO A 73 25.78 0.79 0.69
CA PRO A 73 26.52 -0.01 1.66
C PRO A 73 27.59 0.88 2.32
N ARG A 74 27.66 0.79 3.64
CA ARG A 74 28.61 1.55 4.47
C ARG A 74 29.98 0.90 4.47
#